data_AF-F0RYR1-F1
#
_entry.id   AF-F0RYR1-F1
#
_cell.length_a   1.000
_cell.length_b   1.000
_cell.length_c   1.000
_cell.angle_alpha   90.00
_cell.angle_beta   90.00
_cell.angle_gamma   90.00
#
_symmetry.space_group_name_H-M   'P 1'
#
loop_
_entity.id
_entity.type
_entity.pdbx_description
1 polymer ?
#
loop_
_entity_poly.entity_id
_entity_poly.type
_entity_poly.pdbx_seq_one_letter_code
_entity_poly.pdbx_strand_id
1 'polypeptide(L)'
;MHLLPLSESASTFLTKSVVRYQTLPTDQSLFHSLHEQTQQLLYELPSFLHLIEEEDCCEFLFFCYDAIPYYLNTYREGRLSYIGYLSQVVRKRSRYFMAQQQIQRKKELLVAESDYYQQQVSQMPLQTAEHATYCSFSSVPQQEIQALPDLFSQLMQRCSNPINPTNAKLRKLQAVLQLPVNRKRFLIMLTLSPHLAGEYLLEDLASLLEVEAPLLSQYLNTANSVLAHKQACKEEFETISHRHFRRLLEIESELLREDDEGKRRKLEELLSWTRRVYKIKIHQIRTMELNLSHSELGALLGIPKGTIDSSVHYMKRLLSKYMDEKEDNEYL
;
A
#
# COMPACT_ATOMS: atom_id res chain seq x y z
N MET A 1 12.44 43.82 13.64
CA MET A 1 12.14 42.60 12.86
C MET A 1 12.91 42.70 11.55
N HIS A 2 13.92 41.87 11.33
CA HIS A 2 14.65 41.85 10.05
C HIS A 2 13.68 41.39 8.96
N LEU A 3 13.28 42.34 8.12
CA LEU A 3 12.29 42.18 7.07
C LEU A 3 13.02 41.75 5.80
N LEU A 4 13.01 40.44 5.51
CA LEU A 4 13.43 39.83 4.24
C LEU A 4 14.96 39.80 3.99
N PRO A 5 15.45 38.91 3.10
CA PRO A 5 16.87 38.89 2.68
C PRO A 5 17.31 40.13 1.88
N LEU A 6 16.40 41.06 1.56
CA LEU A 6 16.69 42.31 0.87
C LEU A 6 16.31 43.52 1.74
N SER A 7 17.10 44.59 1.63
CA SER A 7 16.71 45.89 2.18
C SER A 7 15.43 46.42 1.51
N GLU A 8 14.70 47.32 2.19
CA GLU A 8 13.45 47.88 1.69
C GLU A 8 13.63 48.62 0.34
N SER A 9 14.76 49.32 0.17
CA SER A 9 15.12 49.97 -1.08
C SER A 9 15.39 48.97 -2.21
N ALA A 10 16.11 47.88 -1.93
CA ALA A 10 16.38 46.81 -2.89
C ALA A 10 15.11 46.05 -3.28
N SER A 11 14.24 45.75 -2.32
CA SER A 11 12.91 45.14 -2.53
C SER A 11 12.03 45.99 -3.46
N THR A 12 12.03 47.31 -3.25
CA THR A 12 11.27 48.26 -4.07
C THR A 12 11.84 48.35 -5.50
N PHE A 13 13.16 48.39 -5.63
CA PHE A 13 13.84 48.41 -6.92
C PHE A 13 13.54 47.14 -7.72
N LEU A 14 13.70 45.97 -7.11
CA LEU A 14 13.39 44.67 -7.72
C LEU A 14 11.94 44.61 -8.22
N THR A 15 10.99 45.06 -7.39
CA THR A 15 9.56 45.10 -7.75
C THR A 15 9.33 45.94 -9.00
N LYS A 16 9.91 47.15 -9.06
CA LYS A 16 9.80 48.03 -10.24
C LYS A 16 10.45 47.42 -11.49
N SER A 17 11.59 46.74 -11.33
CA SER A 17 12.29 46.08 -12.43
C SER A 17 11.47 44.92 -13.01
N VAL A 18 10.79 44.12 -12.17
CA VAL A 18 9.87 43.07 -12.63
C VAL A 18 8.68 43.67 -13.40
N VAL A 19 8.05 44.72 -12.88
CA VAL A 19 6.94 45.40 -13.57
C VAL A 19 7.40 46.00 -14.91
N ARG A 20 8.60 46.59 -14.96
CA ARG A 20 9.20 47.09 -16.21
C ARG A 20 9.47 45.97 -17.22
N TYR A 21 9.93 44.82 -16.76
CA TYR A 21 10.13 43.66 -17.64
C TYR A 21 8.80 43.18 -18.25
N GLN A 22 7.72 43.14 -17.46
CA GLN A 22 6.39 42.75 -17.94
C GLN A 22 5.85 43.69 -19.04
N THR A 23 6.23 44.97 -19.05
CA THR A 23 5.84 45.93 -20.10
C THR A 23 6.74 45.88 -21.34
N LEU A 24 7.97 45.37 -21.21
CA LEU A 24 8.97 45.26 -22.28
C LEU A 24 9.62 43.85 -22.29
N PRO A 25 8.86 42.80 -22.65
CA PRO A 25 9.32 41.41 -22.54
C PRO A 25 10.45 41.03 -23.51
N THR A 26 10.77 41.89 -24.47
CA THR A 26 11.87 41.70 -25.43
C THR A 26 13.24 42.05 -24.85
N ASP A 27 13.31 42.69 -23.67
CA ASP A 27 14.58 43.04 -23.03
C ASP A 27 15.23 41.81 -22.38
N GLN A 28 16.07 41.14 -23.16
CA GLN A 28 16.79 39.94 -22.73
C GLN A 28 17.75 40.23 -21.57
N SER A 29 18.41 41.40 -21.55
CA SER A 29 19.39 41.70 -20.50
C SER A 29 18.72 41.88 -19.14
N LEU A 30 17.56 42.55 -19.13
CA LEU A 30 16.73 42.70 -17.94
C LEU A 30 16.17 41.35 -17.47
N PHE A 31 15.74 40.49 -18.41
CA PHE A 31 15.29 39.15 -18.07
C PHE A 31 16.37 38.33 -17.37
N HIS A 32 17.59 38.28 -17.92
CA HIS A 32 18.69 37.50 -17.33
C HIS A 32 19.02 38.00 -15.92
N SER A 33 19.07 39.32 -15.71
CA SER A 33 19.33 39.90 -14.39
C SER A 33 18.21 39.57 -13.38
N LEU A 34 16.95 39.70 -13.77
CA LEU A 34 15.81 39.36 -12.91
C LEU A 34 15.72 37.86 -12.62
N HIS A 35 16.10 37.03 -13.58
CA HIS A 35 16.15 35.59 -13.43
C HIS A 35 17.19 35.21 -12.38
N GLU A 36 18.41 35.76 -12.47
CA GLU A 36 19.49 35.55 -11.50
C GLU A 36 19.09 36.03 -10.09
N GLN A 37 18.50 37.23 -9.97
CA GLN A 37 18.01 37.73 -8.69
C GLN A 37 16.89 36.86 -8.11
N THR A 38 16.01 36.32 -8.96
CA THR A 38 14.95 35.40 -8.52
C THR A 38 15.53 34.06 -8.09
N GLN A 39 16.58 33.55 -8.74
CA GLN A 39 17.30 32.34 -8.31
C GLN A 39 17.89 32.51 -6.91
N GLN A 40 18.61 33.61 -6.67
CA GLN A 40 19.18 33.92 -5.35
C GLN A 40 18.10 33.95 -4.27
N LEU A 41 16.98 34.63 -4.54
CA LEU A 41 15.86 34.67 -3.60
C LEU A 41 15.21 33.31 -3.37
N LEU A 42 15.08 32.48 -4.39
CA LEU A 42 14.51 31.13 -4.24
C LEU A 42 15.45 30.18 -3.48
N TYR A 43 16.75 30.46 -3.45
CA TYR A 43 17.71 29.76 -2.61
C TYR A 43 17.65 30.24 -1.14
N GLU A 44 17.61 31.56 -0.91
CA GLU A 44 17.72 32.14 0.44
C GLU A 44 16.40 32.15 1.23
N LEU A 45 15.28 32.44 0.57
CA LEU A 45 13.97 32.58 1.23
C LEU A 45 13.50 31.33 1.99
N PRO A 46 13.67 30.09 1.50
CA PRO A 46 13.23 28.90 2.23
C PRO A 46 13.91 28.75 3.59
N SER A 47 15.24 28.94 3.64
CA SER A 47 16.02 28.92 4.87
C SER A 47 15.66 30.10 5.78
N PHE A 48 15.58 31.32 5.22
CA PHE A 48 15.20 32.53 5.97
C PHE A 48 13.82 32.42 6.62
N LEU A 49 12.87 31.74 5.98
CA LEU A 49 11.52 31.50 6.50
C LEU A 49 11.42 30.28 7.41
N HIS A 50 12.55 29.59 7.67
CA HIS A 50 12.63 28.33 8.44
C HIS A 50 11.70 27.23 7.91
N LEU A 51 11.61 27.11 6.58
CA LEU A 51 10.75 26.12 5.92
C LEU A 51 11.52 24.89 5.45
N ILE A 52 12.79 25.07 5.10
CA ILE A 52 13.70 24.07 4.53
C ILE A 52 15.07 24.30 5.16
N GLU A 53 15.80 23.23 5.46
CA GLU A 53 17.17 23.32 5.96
C GLU A 53 18.11 23.88 4.88
N GLU A 54 19.20 24.53 5.29
CA GLU A 54 20.11 25.19 4.34
C GLU A 54 20.70 24.21 3.32
N GLU A 55 20.98 22.98 3.74
CA GLU A 55 21.53 21.90 2.91
C GLU A 55 20.58 21.54 1.74
N ASP A 56 19.26 21.62 1.97
CA ASP A 56 18.22 21.26 1.00
C ASP A 56 17.79 22.45 0.11
N CYS A 57 18.29 23.67 0.37
CA CYS A 57 17.87 24.87 -0.36
C CYS A 57 18.33 24.88 -1.83
N CYS A 58 19.47 24.25 -2.12
CA CYS A 58 19.97 24.07 -3.49
C CYS A 58 19.02 23.19 -4.32
N GLU A 59 18.57 22.08 -3.75
CA GLU A 59 17.62 21.18 -4.40
C GLU A 59 16.26 21.86 -4.61
N PHE A 60 15.81 22.64 -3.63
CA PHE A 60 14.58 23.41 -3.75
C PHE A 60 14.65 24.46 -4.87
N LEU A 61 15.80 25.12 -5.04
CA LEU A 61 16.03 26.03 -6.16
C LEU A 61 15.89 25.28 -7.50
N PHE A 62 16.53 24.12 -7.66
CA PHE A 62 16.40 23.32 -8.87
C PHE A 62 14.96 22.88 -9.13
N PHE A 63 14.22 22.50 -8.09
CA PHE A 63 12.79 22.19 -8.19
C PHE A 63 11.96 23.37 -8.73
N CYS A 64 12.36 24.61 -8.45
CA CYS A 64 11.65 25.82 -8.88
C CYS A 64 12.24 26.48 -10.13
N TYR A 65 13.39 26.02 -10.65
CA TYR A 65 14.20 26.72 -11.64
C TYR A 65 13.43 27.03 -12.92
N ASP A 66 12.80 26.02 -13.53
CA ASP A 66 12.04 26.15 -14.77
C ASP A 66 10.78 27.02 -14.62
N ALA A 67 10.33 27.24 -13.38
CA ALA A 67 9.16 28.05 -13.07
C ALA A 67 9.50 29.53 -12.84
N ILE A 68 10.78 29.93 -12.81
CA ILE A 68 11.19 31.32 -12.63
C ILE A 68 10.60 32.26 -13.69
N PRO A 69 10.63 31.94 -15.00
CA PRO A 69 9.99 32.78 -16.01
C PRO A 69 8.49 32.96 -15.76
N TYR A 70 7.83 31.92 -15.26
CA TYR A 70 6.43 31.99 -14.89
C TYR A 70 6.21 32.94 -13.70
N TYR A 71 7.04 32.86 -12.64
CA TYR A 71 6.91 33.75 -11.48
C TYR A 71 7.08 35.23 -11.85
N LEU A 72 8.03 35.54 -12.74
CA LEU A 72 8.23 36.88 -13.28
C LEU A 72 7.01 37.37 -14.06
N ASN A 73 6.42 36.52 -14.90
CA ASN A 73 5.29 36.89 -15.76
C ASN A 73 3.95 36.98 -15.03
N THR A 74 3.73 36.19 -13.98
CA THR A 74 2.44 36.15 -13.27
C THR A 74 2.34 37.07 -12.08
N TYR A 75 3.45 37.69 -11.65
CA TYR A 75 3.41 38.71 -10.61
C TYR A 75 2.45 39.85 -11.02
N ARG A 76 1.67 40.34 -10.07
CA ARG A 76 0.80 41.51 -10.27
C ARG A 76 1.13 42.53 -9.21
N GLU A 77 1.42 43.75 -9.64
CA GLU A 77 1.60 44.87 -8.73
C GLU A 77 0.31 45.11 -7.93
N GLY A 78 0.46 45.28 -6.62
CA GLY A 78 -0.66 45.34 -5.70
C GLY A 78 -0.19 45.48 -4.28
N ARG A 79 -0.80 44.75 -3.34
CA ARG A 79 -0.49 44.86 -1.91
C ARG A 79 0.84 44.24 -1.49
N LEU A 80 1.46 43.41 -2.33
CA LEU A 80 2.72 42.72 -2.03
C LEU A 80 3.81 43.16 -3.00
N SER A 81 5.00 43.44 -2.48
CA SER A 81 6.21 43.53 -3.28
C SER A 81 6.52 42.18 -3.94
N TYR A 82 7.38 42.17 -4.97
CA TYR A 82 7.75 40.94 -5.66
C TYR A 82 8.37 39.90 -4.71
N ILE A 83 9.20 40.34 -3.77
CA ILE A 83 9.75 39.46 -2.72
C ILE A 83 8.67 38.93 -1.75
N GLY A 84 7.66 39.74 -1.44
CA GLY A 84 6.52 39.30 -0.62
C GLY A 84 5.66 38.27 -1.36
N TYR A 85 5.51 38.43 -2.67
CA TYR A 85 4.91 37.43 -3.55
C TYR A 85 5.74 36.14 -3.58
N LEU A 86 7.06 36.22 -3.80
CA LEU A 86 7.94 35.05 -3.79
C LEU A 86 7.93 34.33 -2.44
N SER A 87 7.84 35.07 -1.33
CA SER A 87 7.69 34.45 0.00
C SER A 87 6.44 33.58 0.11
N GLN A 88 5.33 33.96 -0.53
CA GLN A 88 4.12 33.14 -0.60
C GLN A 88 4.28 31.95 -1.55
N VAL A 89 4.96 32.15 -2.69
CA VAL A 89 5.30 31.08 -3.62
C VAL A 89 6.15 30.02 -2.91
N VAL A 90 7.20 30.44 -2.22
CA VAL A 90 8.10 29.57 -1.45
C VAL A 90 7.34 28.79 -0.38
N ARG A 91 6.51 29.45 0.44
CA ARG A 91 5.66 28.76 1.44
C ARG A 91 4.76 27.68 0.85
N LYS A 92 4.21 27.92 -0.34
CA LYS A 92 3.34 26.95 -1.00
C LYS A 92 4.18 25.82 -1.60
N ARG A 93 5.26 26.15 -2.32
CA ARG A 93 6.10 25.20 -3.05
C ARG A 93 6.93 24.33 -2.11
N SER A 94 7.38 24.84 -0.96
CA SER A 94 8.15 24.08 0.03
C SER A 94 7.37 22.87 0.54
N ARG A 95 6.05 23.01 0.75
CA ARG A 95 5.18 21.88 1.14
C ARG A 95 5.17 20.76 0.11
N TYR A 96 5.08 21.12 -1.18
CA TYR A 96 5.11 20.13 -2.26
C TYR A 96 6.48 19.48 -2.40
N PHE A 97 7.55 20.29 -2.33
CA PHE A 97 8.91 19.81 -2.36
C PHE A 97 9.21 18.81 -1.24
N MET A 98 8.87 19.15 0.01
CA MET A 98 9.04 18.27 1.18
C MET A 98 8.24 16.96 1.04
N ALA A 99 6.99 17.02 0.57
CA ALA A 99 6.19 15.82 0.32
C ALA A 99 6.82 14.92 -0.76
N GLN A 100 7.36 15.52 -1.83
CA GLN A 100 8.04 14.79 -2.90
C GLN A 100 9.36 14.17 -2.43
N GLN A 101 10.15 14.89 -1.62
CA GLN A 101 11.37 14.41 -0.98
C GLN A 101 11.09 13.22 -0.04
N GLN A 102 10.01 13.28 0.76
CA GLN A 102 9.60 12.15 1.60
C GLN A 102 9.21 10.91 0.78
N ILE A 103 8.48 11.09 -0.33
CA ILE A 103 8.13 9.99 -1.23
C ILE A 103 9.39 9.39 -1.87
N GLN A 104 10.32 10.24 -2.30
CA GLN A 104 11.57 9.82 -2.91
C GLN A 104 12.47 9.08 -1.91
N ARG A 105 12.65 9.59 -0.68
CA ARG A 105 13.37 8.89 0.40
C ARG A 105 12.73 7.53 0.71
N LYS A 106 11.40 7.46 0.81
CA LYS A 106 10.70 6.18 1.00
C LYS A 106 10.99 5.20 -0.14
N LYS A 107 11.00 5.68 -1.38
CA LYS A 107 11.34 4.86 -2.55
C LYS A 107 12.80 4.39 -2.51
N GLU A 108 13.74 5.27 -2.16
CA GLU A 108 15.17 4.94 -2.04
C GLU A 108 15.43 3.94 -0.92
N LEU A 109 14.77 4.09 0.24
CA LEU A 109 14.81 3.11 1.32
C LEU A 109 14.30 1.74 0.86
N LEU A 110 13.18 1.69 0.13
CA LEU A 110 12.64 0.44 -0.42
C LEU A 110 13.56 -0.20 -1.47
N VAL A 111 14.26 0.62 -2.26
CA VAL A 111 15.26 0.13 -3.23
C VAL A 111 16.49 -0.41 -2.50
N ALA A 112 17.02 0.32 -1.51
CA ALA A 112 18.16 -0.13 -0.71
C ALA A 112 17.84 -1.40 0.08
N GLU A 113 16.62 -1.53 0.60
CA GLU A 113 16.13 -2.74 1.25
C GLU A 113 16.05 -3.91 0.24
N SER A 114 15.52 -3.68 -0.96
CA SER A 114 15.52 -4.66 -2.06
C SER A 114 16.94 -5.10 -2.46
N ASP A 115 17.88 -4.16 -2.56
CA ASP A 115 19.27 -4.43 -2.94
C ASP A 115 20.01 -5.21 -1.84
N TYR A 116 19.71 -4.92 -0.56
CA TYR A 116 20.19 -5.70 0.59
C TYR A 116 19.71 -7.15 0.53
N TYR A 117 18.42 -7.38 0.23
CA TYR A 117 17.90 -8.73 0.03
C TYR A 117 18.53 -9.43 -1.19
N GLN A 118 18.78 -8.73 -2.30
CA GLN A 118 19.49 -9.31 -3.45
C GLN A 118 20.93 -9.74 -3.13
N GLN A 119 21.64 -8.98 -2.29
CA GLN A 119 23.00 -9.32 -1.87
C GLN A 119 23.05 -10.51 -0.91
N GLN A 120 22.08 -10.65 0.01
CA GLN A 120 21.97 -11.84 0.87
C GLN A 120 21.57 -13.11 0.11
N VAL A 121 20.75 -12.99 -0.94
CA VAL A 121 20.32 -14.13 -1.78
C VAL A 121 21.48 -14.77 -2.55
N SER A 122 22.61 -14.07 -2.76
CA SER A 122 23.79 -14.64 -3.44
C SER A 122 24.66 -15.56 -2.57
N GLN A 123 24.47 -15.60 -1.24
CA GLN A 123 25.24 -16.46 -0.33
C GLN A 123 24.40 -17.46 0.45
N MET A 124 23.08 -17.32 0.44
CA MET A 124 22.16 -18.26 1.08
C MET A 124 21.67 -19.28 0.04
N PRO A 125 21.60 -20.59 0.38
CA PRO A 125 20.89 -21.52 -0.49
C PRO A 125 19.48 -20.98 -0.71
N LEU A 126 18.99 -21.14 -1.94
CA LEU A 126 17.72 -20.62 -2.45
C LEU A 126 16.57 -20.98 -1.48
N GLN A 127 16.38 -20.18 -0.43
CA GLN A 127 15.16 -20.18 0.36
C GLN A 127 14.19 -19.43 -0.54
N THR A 128 13.56 -20.18 -1.43
CA THR A 128 12.27 -19.81 -2.00
C THR A 128 11.50 -19.18 -0.86
N ALA A 129 11.10 -17.90 -1.00
CA ALA A 129 10.06 -17.31 -0.15
C ALA A 129 9.06 -18.42 0.04
N GLU A 130 8.92 -18.92 1.29
CA GLU A 130 8.02 -20.03 1.57
C GLU A 130 6.76 -19.68 0.80
N HIS A 131 6.44 -20.50 -0.22
CA HIS A 131 5.10 -20.41 -0.77
C HIS A 131 4.26 -20.49 0.47
N ALA A 132 3.46 -19.46 0.75
CA ALA A 132 2.50 -19.53 1.81
C ALA A 132 1.61 -20.69 1.39
N THR A 133 2.01 -21.88 1.81
CA THR A 133 1.30 -23.11 1.60
C THR A 133 0.17 -22.97 2.57
N TYR A 134 -0.87 -22.27 2.12
CA TYR A 134 -2.21 -22.37 2.64
C TYR A 134 -2.64 -23.81 2.33
N CYS A 135 -2.02 -24.78 3.02
CA CYS A 135 -2.25 -26.19 2.81
C CYS A 135 -3.73 -26.44 3.09
N SER A 136 -4.46 -26.86 2.05
CA SER A 136 -5.58 -27.74 2.28
C SER A 136 -5.08 -28.96 3.03
N PHE A 137 -5.84 -29.48 3.99
CA PHE A 137 -5.46 -30.72 4.68
C PHE A 137 -5.56 -31.87 3.69
N SER A 138 -4.46 -32.18 2.98
CA SER A 138 -4.41 -33.19 1.92
C SER A 138 -4.77 -34.59 2.40
N SER A 139 -4.75 -34.82 3.72
CA SER A 139 -5.04 -36.09 4.38
C SER A 139 -6.52 -36.31 4.72
N VAL A 140 -7.38 -35.27 4.66
CA VAL A 140 -8.80 -35.37 5.06
C VAL A 140 -9.71 -35.22 3.84
N PRO A 141 -10.60 -36.20 3.55
CA PRO A 141 -11.43 -36.18 2.36
C PRO A 141 -12.41 -35.00 2.37
N GLN A 142 -12.36 -34.23 1.28
CA GLN A 142 -13.34 -33.19 0.98
C GLN A 142 -14.72 -33.82 0.72
N GLN A 143 -15.79 -33.23 1.26
CA GLN A 143 -17.15 -33.63 0.93
C GLN A 143 -17.74 -32.76 -0.19
N GLU A 144 -18.88 -33.18 -0.72
CA GLU A 144 -19.68 -32.34 -1.60
C GLU A 144 -20.13 -31.08 -0.86
N ILE A 145 -20.12 -29.94 -1.55
CA ILE A 145 -20.46 -28.62 -0.99
C ILE A 145 -21.83 -28.59 -0.29
N GLN A 146 -22.76 -29.45 -0.73
CA GLN A 146 -24.10 -29.58 -0.17
C GLN A 146 -24.10 -30.10 1.27
N ALA A 147 -23.02 -30.77 1.71
CA ALA A 147 -22.86 -31.24 3.08
C ALA A 147 -22.40 -30.13 4.05
N LEU A 148 -22.02 -28.94 3.55
CA LEU A 148 -21.48 -27.86 4.38
C LEU A 148 -22.44 -27.38 5.50
N PRO A 149 -23.77 -27.21 5.27
CA PRO A 149 -24.72 -26.90 6.34
C PRO A 149 -24.84 -27.99 7.41
N ASP A 150 -24.71 -29.25 7.01
CA ASP A 150 -24.78 -30.39 7.94
C ASP A 150 -23.52 -30.46 8.79
N LEU A 151 -22.34 -30.26 8.20
CA LEU A 151 -21.07 -30.15 8.92
C LEU A 151 -21.08 -28.95 9.90
N PHE A 152 -21.64 -27.82 9.48
CA PHE A 152 -21.84 -26.65 10.35
C PHE A 152 -22.74 -26.99 11.55
N SER A 153 -23.85 -27.69 11.29
CA SER A 153 -24.78 -28.13 12.33
C SER A 153 -24.13 -29.13 13.29
N GLN A 154 -23.30 -30.05 12.79
CA GLN A 154 -22.54 -30.99 13.60
C GLN A 154 -21.52 -30.30 14.51
N LEU A 155 -20.76 -29.32 13.98
CA LEU A 155 -19.81 -28.53 14.76
C LEU A 155 -20.51 -27.70 15.85
N MET A 156 -21.74 -27.26 15.60
CA MET A 156 -22.56 -26.56 16.59
C MET A 156 -23.04 -27.44 17.74
N GLN A 157 -23.25 -28.74 17.51
CA GLN A 157 -23.87 -29.67 18.46
C GLN A 157 -22.87 -30.58 19.18
N ARG A 158 -21.78 -30.97 18.52
CA ARG A 158 -20.79 -31.88 19.08
C ARG A 158 -19.75 -31.11 19.89
N CYS A 159 -19.67 -31.43 21.18
CA CYS A 159 -18.54 -31.07 22.02
C CYS A 159 -17.72 -32.34 22.31
N SER A 160 -16.44 -32.30 21.99
CA SER A 160 -15.45 -33.29 22.42
C SER A 160 -15.09 -33.08 23.89
N ASN A 161 -14.36 -34.03 24.48
CA ASN A 161 -13.87 -33.86 25.85
C ASN A 161 -13.01 -32.60 25.96
N PRO A 162 -13.20 -31.76 26.99
CA PRO A 162 -12.48 -30.49 27.12
C PRO A 162 -10.99 -30.76 27.33
N ILE A 163 -10.19 -30.36 26.35
CA ILE A 163 -8.74 -30.20 26.53
C ILE A 163 -8.57 -28.84 27.21
N ASN A 164 -8.17 -28.84 28.47
CA ASN A 164 -8.01 -27.61 29.23
C ASN A 164 -6.76 -26.84 28.74
N PRO A 165 -6.91 -25.66 28.11
CA PRO A 165 -5.76 -24.90 27.66
C PRO A 165 -4.94 -24.43 28.86
N THR A 166 -3.61 -24.51 28.75
CA THR A 166 -2.70 -24.17 29.85
C THR A 166 -2.83 -22.69 30.25
N ASN A 167 -3.12 -21.80 29.29
CA ASN A 167 -3.23 -20.35 29.48
C ASN A 167 -4.62 -19.91 30.02
N ALA A 168 -4.62 -19.13 31.11
CA ALA A 168 -5.83 -18.61 31.75
C ALA A 168 -6.68 -17.68 30.84
N LYS A 169 -6.07 -16.91 29.93
CA LYS A 169 -6.79 -16.08 28.95
C LYS A 169 -7.53 -16.96 27.94
N LEU A 170 -6.89 -18.03 27.46
CA LEU A 170 -7.50 -18.98 26.52
C LEU A 170 -8.65 -19.76 27.16
N ARG A 171 -8.56 -20.16 28.43
CA ARG A 171 -9.70 -20.78 29.15
C ARG A 171 -10.91 -19.85 29.21
N LYS A 172 -10.69 -18.56 29.49
CA LYS A 172 -11.77 -17.57 29.50
C LYS A 172 -12.38 -17.38 28.11
N LEU A 173 -11.56 -17.39 27.06
CA LEU A 173 -12.04 -17.29 25.68
C LEU A 173 -12.84 -18.54 25.28
N GLN A 174 -12.33 -19.74 25.58
CA GLN A 174 -13.00 -21.02 25.37
C GLN A 174 -14.39 -21.02 26.02
N ALA A 175 -14.49 -20.66 27.31
CA ALA A 175 -15.76 -20.56 28.02
C ALA A 175 -16.77 -19.61 27.36
N VAL A 176 -16.29 -18.48 26.82
CA VAL A 176 -17.14 -17.52 26.10
C VAL A 176 -17.57 -18.05 24.73
N LEU A 177 -16.70 -18.80 24.04
CA LEU A 177 -16.99 -19.41 22.74
C LEU A 177 -17.92 -20.62 22.86
N GLN A 178 -18.01 -21.28 24.02
CA GLN A 178 -18.99 -22.34 24.26
C GLN A 178 -20.43 -21.85 24.28
N LEU A 179 -20.68 -20.55 24.46
CA LEU A 179 -22.02 -19.99 24.31
C LEU A 179 -22.50 -20.20 22.86
N PRO A 180 -23.68 -20.81 22.62
CA PRO A 180 -24.13 -21.19 21.27
C PRO A 180 -24.09 -20.05 20.26
N VAL A 181 -24.43 -18.83 20.69
CA VAL A 181 -24.39 -17.64 19.86
C VAL A 181 -22.97 -17.30 19.44
N ASN A 182 -22.00 -17.35 20.36
CA ASN A 182 -20.61 -17.03 20.06
C ASN A 182 -19.93 -18.13 19.26
N ARG A 183 -20.22 -19.40 19.56
CA ARG A 183 -19.79 -20.55 18.77
C ARG A 183 -20.18 -20.39 17.30
N LYS A 184 -21.48 -20.13 17.06
CA LYS A 184 -22.02 -19.90 15.71
C LYS A 184 -21.29 -18.76 15.01
N ARG A 185 -21.11 -17.63 15.69
CA ARG A 185 -20.42 -16.45 15.15
C ARG A 185 -18.95 -16.73 14.80
N PHE A 186 -18.27 -17.53 15.61
CA PHE A 186 -16.87 -17.86 15.41
C PHE A 186 -16.69 -18.82 14.23
N LEU A 187 -17.52 -19.87 14.15
CA LEU A 187 -17.56 -20.75 12.99
C LEU A 187 -17.84 -19.97 11.69
N ILE A 188 -18.81 -19.05 11.70
CA ILE A 188 -19.08 -18.15 10.56
C ILE A 188 -17.82 -17.39 10.16
N MET A 189 -17.07 -16.84 11.13
CA MET A 189 -15.83 -16.11 10.82
C MET A 189 -14.77 -17.02 10.19
N LEU A 190 -14.54 -18.22 10.76
CA LEU A 190 -13.57 -19.18 10.21
C LEU A 190 -13.94 -19.58 8.77
N THR A 191 -15.23 -19.62 8.45
CA THR A 191 -15.72 -19.99 7.12
C THR A 191 -15.52 -18.90 6.08
N LEU A 192 -15.36 -17.63 6.47
CA LEU A 192 -15.10 -16.54 5.51
C LEU A 192 -13.72 -16.66 4.88
N SER A 193 -12.75 -17.15 5.64
CA SER A 193 -11.35 -17.27 5.25
C SER A 193 -10.81 -18.66 5.62
N PRO A 194 -11.37 -19.74 5.06
CA PRO A 194 -11.06 -21.12 5.46
C PRO A 194 -9.59 -21.48 5.19
N HIS A 195 -8.97 -20.84 4.20
CA HIS A 195 -7.55 -21.02 3.84
C HIS A 195 -6.57 -20.52 4.91
N LEU A 196 -7.00 -19.68 5.86
CA LEU A 196 -6.14 -19.17 6.95
C LEU A 196 -6.00 -20.16 8.10
N ALA A 197 -6.89 -21.14 8.20
CA ALA A 197 -6.82 -22.20 9.20
C ALA A 197 -5.88 -23.31 8.73
N GLY A 198 -4.58 -23.02 8.72
CA GLY A 198 -3.53 -23.99 8.37
C GLY A 198 -3.40 -25.12 9.39
N GLU A 199 -2.53 -26.09 9.09
CA GLU A 199 -2.41 -27.35 9.85
C GLU A 199 -2.11 -27.14 11.34
N TYR A 200 -1.18 -26.25 11.65
CA TYR A 200 -0.80 -25.91 13.03
C TYR A 200 -1.89 -25.17 13.81
N LEU A 201 -2.70 -24.35 13.13
CA LEU A 201 -3.75 -23.57 13.78
C LEU A 201 -5.02 -24.41 14.02
N LEU A 202 -5.24 -25.46 13.24
CA LEU A 202 -6.45 -26.27 13.31
C LEU A 202 -6.59 -27.00 14.65
N GLU A 203 -5.52 -27.59 15.17
CA GLU A 203 -5.57 -28.30 16.45
C GLU A 203 -5.92 -27.35 17.60
N ASP A 204 -5.33 -26.15 17.58
CA ASP A 204 -5.63 -25.10 18.55
C ASP A 204 -7.08 -24.58 18.42
N LEU A 205 -7.57 -24.38 17.20
CA LEU A 205 -8.96 -23.98 16.95
C LEU A 205 -9.96 -25.08 17.34
N ALA A 206 -9.63 -26.34 17.06
CA ALA A 206 -10.43 -27.49 17.43
C ALA A 206 -10.50 -27.64 18.96
N SER A 207 -9.38 -27.48 19.64
CA SER A 207 -9.29 -27.44 21.10
C SER A 207 -10.09 -26.27 21.69
N LEU A 208 -9.95 -25.07 21.12
CA LEU A 208 -10.67 -23.88 21.56
C LEU A 208 -12.19 -24.00 21.37
N LEU A 209 -12.63 -24.69 20.32
CA LEU A 209 -14.04 -24.99 20.07
C LEU A 209 -14.51 -26.29 20.72
N GLU A 210 -13.63 -27.06 21.35
CA GLU A 210 -13.93 -28.42 21.84
C GLU A 210 -14.62 -29.26 20.75
N VAL A 211 -14.06 -29.31 19.54
CA VAL A 211 -14.52 -30.18 18.45
C VAL A 211 -13.43 -31.15 18.04
N GLU A 212 -13.83 -32.22 17.39
CA GLU A 212 -12.88 -33.14 16.77
C GLU A 212 -12.16 -32.41 15.63
N ALA A 213 -10.83 -32.35 15.67
CA ALA A 213 -10.02 -31.73 14.63
C ALA A 213 -10.33 -32.28 13.22
N PRO A 214 -10.58 -33.60 13.02
CA PRO A 214 -11.00 -34.12 11.71
C PRO A 214 -12.31 -33.52 11.19
N LEU A 215 -13.29 -33.28 12.06
CA LEU A 215 -14.58 -32.68 11.69
C LEU A 215 -14.40 -31.21 11.30
N LEU A 216 -13.61 -30.46 12.06
CA LEU A 216 -13.30 -29.07 11.74
C LEU A 216 -12.50 -28.95 10.43
N SER A 217 -11.53 -29.84 10.23
CA SER A 217 -10.76 -29.93 8.99
C SER A 217 -11.66 -30.20 7.78
N GLN A 218 -12.55 -31.19 7.89
CA GLN A 218 -13.49 -31.55 6.84
C GLN A 218 -14.41 -30.37 6.47
N TYR A 219 -14.90 -29.64 7.47
CA TYR A 219 -15.71 -28.45 7.27
C TYR A 219 -14.94 -27.34 6.52
N LEU A 220 -13.74 -27.00 6.99
CA LEU A 220 -12.95 -25.91 6.42
C LEU A 220 -12.42 -26.27 5.02
N ASN A 221 -12.02 -27.52 4.77
CA ASN A 221 -11.67 -28.00 3.43
C ASN A 221 -12.85 -27.91 2.47
N THR A 222 -14.04 -28.31 2.92
CA THR A 222 -15.26 -28.22 2.09
C THR A 222 -15.57 -26.75 1.77
N ALA A 223 -15.43 -25.83 2.72
CA ALA A 223 -15.56 -24.39 2.47
C ALA A 223 -14.46 -23.84 1.55
N ASN A 224 -13.22 -24.32 1.68
CA ASN A 224 -12.08 -23.89 0.86
C ASN A 224 -12.23 -24.31 -0.60
N SER A 225 -12.93 -25.41 -0.89
CA SER A 225 -13.22 -25.83 -2.27
C SER A 225 -13.96 -24.78 -3.09
N VAL A 226 -14.75 -23.92 -2.43
CA VAL A 226 -15.45 -22.80 -3.07
C VAL A 226 -14.48 -21.70 -3.50
N LEU A 227 -13.37 -21.57 -2.78
CA LEU A 227 -12.28 -20.64 -3.12
C LEU A 227 -11.36 -21.19 -4.21
N ALA A 228 -11.42 -22.48 -4.56
CA ALA A 228 -10.53 -23.09 -5.55
C ALA A 228 -10.58 -22.38 -6.91
N HIS A 229 -11.77 -21.95 -7.35
CA HIS A 229 -11.89 -21.18 -8.59
C HIS A 229 -11.25 -19.78 -8.49
N LYS A 230 -11.41 -19.10 -7.34
CA LYS A 230 -10.76 -17.81 -7.07
C LYS A 230 -9.24 -17.98 -7.00
N GLN A 231 -8.75 -19.07 -6.39
CA GLN A 231 -7.33 -19.41 -6.34
C GLN A 231 -6.77 -19.66 -7.75
N ALA A 232 -7.41 -20.52 -8.54
CA ALA A 232 -7.00 -20.78 -9.92
C ALA A 232 -6.97 -19.52 -10.79
N CYS A 233 -7.98 -18.64 -10.66
CA CYS A 233 -8.01 -17.37 -11.37
C CYS A 233 -6.87 -16.42 -10.93
N LYS A 234 -6.54 -16.41 -9.63
CA LYS A 234 -5.38 -15.66 -9.12
C LYS A 234 -4.07 -16.20 -9.67
N GLU A 235 -3.87 -17.51 -9.64
CA GLU A 235 -2.68 -18.20 -10.19
C GLU A 235 -2.52 -17.92 -11.69
N GLU A 236 -3.63 -17.89 -12.44
CA GLU A 236 -3.63 -17.51 -13.85
C GLU A 236 -3.16 -16.06 -14.04
N PHE A 237 -3.69 -15.12 -13.24
CA PHE A 237 -3.25 -13.73 -13.29
C PHE A 237 -1.79 -13.56 -12.89
N GLU A 238 -1.30 -14.30 -11.89
CA GLU A 238 0.11 -14.33 -11.50
C GLU A 238 0.98 -14.84 -12.65
N THR A 239 0.57 -15.92 -13.32
CA THR A 239 1.27 -16.46 -14.49
C THR A 239 1.35 -15.45 -15.64
N ILE A 240 0.23 -14.77 -15.93
CA ILE A 240 0.18 -13.70 -16.94
C ILE A 240 1.06 -12.52 -16.52
N SER A 241 1.04 -12.15 -15.25
CA SER A 241 1.87 -11.10 -14.67
C SER A 241 3.36 -11.40 -14.82
N HIS A 242 3.78 -12.63 -14.50
CA HIS A 242 5.16 -13.10 -14.70
C HIS A 242 5.59 -13.03 -16.16
N ARG A 243 4.70 -13.35 -17.11
CA ARG A 243 4.98 -13.21 -18.54
C ARG A 243 5.22 -11.74 -18.92
N HIS A 244 4.38 -10.82 -18.44
CA HIS A 244 4.57 -9.39 -18.69
C HIS A 244 5.84 -8.86 -18.04
N PHE A 245 6.17 -9.30 -16.83
CA PHE A 245 7.40 -8.93 -16.14
C PHE A 245 8.63 -9.41 -16.92
N ARG A 246 8.65 -10.67 -17.36
CA ARG A 246 9.72 -11.18 -18.24
C ARG A 246 9.84 -10.34 -19.51
N ARG A 247 8.72 -10.03 -20.16
CA ARG A 247 8.72 -9.22 -21.39
C ARG A 247 9.26 -7.81 -21.16
N LEU A 248 9.02 -7.20 -19.98
CA LEU A 248 9.61 -5.92 -19.62
C LEU A 248 11.13 -6.00 -19.58
N LEU A 249 11.69 -7.02 -18.92
CA LEU A 249 13.13 -7.22 -18.82
C LEU A 249 13.77 -7.46 -20.20
N GLU A 250 13.10 -8.22 -21.07
CA GLU A 250 13.53 -8.43 -22.45
C GLU A 250 13.61 -7.11 -23.23
N ILE A 251 12.55 -6.30 -23.18
CA ILE A 251 12.51 -5.00 -23.89
C ILE A 251 13.56 -4.03 -23.34
N GLU A 252 13.73 -3.98 -22.01
CA GLU A 252 14.76 -3.15 -21.38
C GLU A 252 16.18 -3.60 -21.79
N SER A 253 16.40 -4.91 -21.89
CA SER A 253 17.67 -5.45 -22.39
C SER A 253 17.91 -5.15 -23.88
N GLU A 254 16.88 -5.24 -24.72
CA GLU A 254 16.94 -4.89 -26.15
C GLU A 254 17.22 -3.39 -26.33
N LEU A 255 16.59 -2.51 -25.55
CA LEU A 255 16.81 -1.06 -25.59
C LEU A 255 18.24 -0.63 -25.26
N LEU A 256 18.93 -1.39 -24.41
CA LEU A 256 20.33 -1.11 -24.06
C LEU A 256 21.31 -1.39 -25.20
N ARG A 257 20.90 -2.20 -26.20
CA ARG A 257 21.75 -2.69 -27.30
C ARG A 257 21.30 -2.18 -28.67
N GLU A 258 20.18 -1.45 -28.74
CA GLU A 258 19.62 -0.98 -30.00
C GLU A 258 20.17 0.40 -30.37
N ASP A 259 20.86 0.44 -31.51
CA ASP A 259 21.49 1.65 -32.07
C ASP A 259 20.58 2.36 -33.09
N ASP A 260 19.56 1.67 -33.62
CA ASP A 260 18.60 2.26 -34.55
C ASP A 260 17.52 3.08 -33.82
N GLU A 261 17.53 4.40 -34.02
CA GLU A 261 16.56 5.35 -33.44
C GLU A 261 15.09 5.01 -33.74
N GLY A 262 14.80 4.46 -34.93
CA GLY A 262 13.44 4.09 -35.33
C GLY A 262 12.90 2.88 -34.57
N LYS A 263 13.75 1.86 -34.38
CA LYS A 263 13.44 0.68 -33.55
C LYS A 263 13.42 1.01 -32.07
N ARG A 264 14.34 1.86 -31.61
CA ARG A 264 14.39 2.34 -30.24
C ARG A 264 13.08 2.98 -29.81
N ARG A 265 12.52 3.89 -30.62
CA ARG A 265 11.20 4.49 -30.35
C ARG A 265 10.07 3.47 -30.27
N LYS A 266 10.04 2.48 -31.17
CA LYS A 266 9.05 1.40 -31.14
C LYS A 266 9.17 0.54 -29.87
N LEU A 267 10.40 0.26 -29.43
CA LEU A 267 10.67 -0.47 -28.19
C LEU A 267 10.26 0.35 -26.96
N GLU A 268 10.49 1.66 -26.94
CA GLU A 268 10.04 2.56 -25.87
C GLU A 268 8.50 2.61 -25.77
N GLU A 269 7.80 2.69 -26.91
CA GLU A 269 6.34 2.61 -26.95
C GLU A 269 5.83 1.27 -26.40
N LEU A 270 6.44 0.16 -26.84
CA LEU A 270 6.12 -1.19 -26.38
C LEU A 270 6.41 -1.37 -24.88
N LEU A 271 7.50 -0.79 -24.38
CA LEU A 271 7.85 -0.77 -22.96
C LEU A 271 6.80 -0.04 -22.14
N SER A 272 6.38 1.15 -22.59
CA SER A 272 5.36 1.95 -21.91
C SER A 272 4.02 1.19 -21.80
N TRP A 273 3.63 0.53 -22.89
CA TRP A 273 2.40 -0.27 -22.95
C TRP A 273 2.50 -1.49 -22.04
N THR A 274 3.60 -2.24 -22.11
CA THR A 274 3.81 -3.44 -21.30
C THR A 274 3.85 -3.08 -19.80
N ARG A 275 4.46 -1.95 -19.43
CA ARG A 275 4.47 -1.46 -18.03
C ARG A 275 3.07 -1.14 -17.55
N ARG A 276 2.24 -0.51 -18.40
CA ARG A 276 0.85 -0.20 -18.06
C ARG A 276 0.04 -1.48 -17.84
N VAL A 277 0.15 -2.45 -18.73
CA VAL A 277 -0.57 -3.74 -18.62
C VAL A 277 -0.12 -4.50 -17.38
N TYR A 278 1.18 -4.58 -17.13
CA TYR A 278 1.73 -5.20 -15.92
C TYR A 278 1.19 -4.56 -14.64
N LYS A 279 1.19 -3.21 -14.55
CA LYS A 279 0.63 -2.50 -13.40
C LYS A 279 -0.86 -2.80 -13.18
N ILE A 280 -1.65 -2.85 -14.23
CA ILE A 280 -3.08 -3.21 -14.15
C ILE A 280 -3.22 -4.64 -13.62
N LYS A 281 -2.42 -5.60 -14.09
CA LYS A 281 -2.47 -7.00 -13.65
C LYS A 281 -2.05 -7.17 -12.19
N ILE A 282 -0.98 -6.50 -11.77
CA ILE A 282 -0.56 -6.47 -10.36
C ILE A 282 -1.64 -5.85 -9.48
N HIS A 283 -2.29 -4.77 -9.94
CA HIS A 283 -3.40 -4.18 -9.21
C HIS A 283 -4.57 -5.18 -9.09
N GLN A 284 -4.95 -5.85 -10.18
CA GLN A 284 -6.00 -6.87 -10.18
C GLN A 284 -5.70 -8.00 -9.17
N ILE A 285 -4.48 -8.53 -9.16
CA ILE A 285 -4.04 -9.57 -8.20
C ILE A 285 -4.14 -9.05 -6.76
N ARG A 286 -3.67 -7.83 -6.50
CA ARG A 286 -3.68 -7.22 -5.15
C ARG A 286 -5.08 -6.92 -4.64
N THR A 287 -6.00 -6.56 -5.52
CA THR A 287 -7.40 -6.28 -5.18
C THR A 287 -8.27 -7.54 -5.10
N MET A 288 -7.74 -8.69 -5.51
CA MET A 288 -8.49 -9.93 -5.54
C MET A 288 -8.63 -10.50 -4.12
N GLU A 289 -9.85 -10.42 -3.58
CA GLU A 289 -10.16 -11.00 -2.27
C GLU A 289 -10.30 -12.52 -2.37
N LEU A 290 -9.40 -13.25 -1.71
CA LEU A 290 -9.47 -14.71 -1.57
C LEU A 290 -10.37 -15.14 -0.41
N ASN A 291 -11.50 -14.46 -0.23
CA ASN A 291 -12.46 -14.74 0.83
C ASN A 291 -13.83 -15.06 0.23
N LEU A 292 -14.67 -15.74 1.01
CA LEU A 292 -16.09 -15.79 0.71
C LEU A 292 -16.71 -14.45 1.05
N SER A 293 -17.47 -13.90 0.12
CA SER A 293 -18.32 -12.75 0.41
C SER A 293 -19.40 -13.17 1.40
N HIS A 294 -19.89 -12.22 2.19
CA HIS A 294 -20.95 -12.49 3.16
C HIS A 294 -22.24 -12.99 2.50
N SER A 295 -22.50 -12.62 1.24
CA SER A 295 -23.61 -13.14 0.44
C SER A 295 -23.41 -14.59 0.01
N GLU A 296 -22.20 -14.95 -0.47
CA GLU A 296 -21.87 -16.33 -0.83
C GLU A 296 -21.98 -17.24 0.40
N LEU A 297 -21.40 -16.82 1.53
CA LEU A 297 -21.48 -17.58 2.78
C LEU A 297 -22.93 -17.71 3.27
N GLY A 298 -23.73 -16.66 3.12
CA GLY A 298 -25.14 -16.69 3.51
C GLY A 298 -25.96 -17.68 2.70
N ALA A 299 -25.71 -17.75 1.39
CA ALA A 299 -26.31 -18.75 0.52
C ALA A 299 -25.85 -20.18 0.88
N LEU A 300 -24.55 -20.36 1.14
CA LEU A 300 -23.96 -21.67 1.45
C LEU A 300 -24.45 -22.26 2.77
N LEU A 301 -24.59 -21.44 3.82
CA LEU A 301 -25.01 -21.90 5.15
C LEU A 301 -26.51 -21.74 5.41
N GLY A 302 -27.27 -21.14 4.48
CA GLY A 302 -28.68 -20.78 4.72
C GLY A 302 -28.86 -19.72 5.81
N ILE A 303 -27.88 -18.82 5.98
CA ILE A 303 -27.85 -17.79 7.01
C ILE A 303 -28.06 -16.41 6.37
N PRO A 304 -28.94 -15.55 6.90
CA PRO A 304 -29.10 -14.19 6.35
C PRO A 304 -27.79 -13.40 6.38
N LYS A 305 -27.50 -12.65 5.30
CA LYS A 305 -26.30 -11.81 5.20
C LYS A 305 -26.10 -10.90 6.43
N GLY A 306 -27.17 -10.24 6.92
CA GLY A 306 -27.09 -9.39 8.11
C GLY A 306 -26.70 -10.13 9.39
N THR A 307 -27.00 -11.42 9.49
CA THR A 307 -26.52 -12.28 10.58
C THR A 307 -25.02 -12.56 10.44
N ILE A 308 -24.51 -12.69 9.23
CA ILE A 308 -23.06 -12.84 8.98
C ILE A 308 -22.33 -11.52 9.32
N ASP A 309 -22.82 -10.39 8.83
CA ASP A 309 -22.25 -9.05 9.11
C ASP A 309 -22.12 -8.81 10.62
N SER A 310 -23.20 -9.05 11.36
CA SER A 310 -23.20 -8.93 12.82
C SER A 310 -22.30 -9.95 13.51
N SER A 311 -22.25 -11.19 13.01
CA SER A 311 -21.38 -12.24 13.56
C SER A 311 -19.91 -11.85 13.50
N VAL A 312 -19.45 -11.34 12.35
CA VAL A 312 -18.07 -10.86 12.17
C VAL A 312 -17.79 -9.70 13.09
N HIS A 313 -18.66 -8.70 13.13
CA HIS A 313 -18.49 -7.51 13.97
C HIS A 313 -18.36 -7.87 15.47
N TYR A 314 -19.28 -8.67 16.00
CA TYR A 314 -19.25 -9.06 17.40
C TYR A 314 -18.03 -9.93 17.73
N MET A 315 -17.66 -10.84 16.82
CA MET A 315 -16.53 -11.74 17.08
C MET A 315 -15.19 -11.01 17.04
N LYS A 316 -14.98 -10.07 16.09
CA LYS A 316 -13.80 -9.19 16.10
C LYS A 316 -13.65 -8.46 17.44
N ARG A 317 -14.72 -7.79 17.88
CA ARG A 317 -14.73 -7.07 19.17
C ARG A 317 -14.48 -7.98 20.37
N LEU A 318 -14.92 -9.23 20.30
CA LEU A 318 -14.70 -10.23 21.34
C LEU A 318 -13.24 -10.65 21.38
N LEU A 319 -12.66 -11.06 20.24
CA LEU A 319 -11.27 -11.52 20.16
C LEU A 319 -10.27 -10.42 20.52
N SER A 320 -10.51 -9.15 20.15
CA SER A 320 -9.64 -8.02 20.52
C SER A 320 -9.49 -7.83 22.04
N LYS A 321 -10.37 -8.41 22.87
CA LYS A 321 -10.21 -8.39 24.34
C LYS A 321 -9.19 -9.42 24.86
N TYR A 322 -8.86 -10.40 24.03
CA TYR A 322 -8.01 -11.53 24.38
C TYR A 322 -6.68 -11.54 23.59
N MET A 323 -6.55 -10.72 22.55
CA MET A 323 -5.29 -10.46 21.87
C MET A 323 -4.38 -9.53 22.69
N ASP A 324 -3.07 -9.74 22.59
CA ASP A 324 -2.05 -9.00 23.35
C ASP A 324 -1.77 -7.59 22.78
N GLU A 325 -2.35 -7.23 21.63
CA GLU A 325 -2.16 -5.97 20.88
C GLU A 325 -2.83 -4.72 21.52
N LYS A 326 -2.69 -4.53 22.85
CA LYS A 326 -3.10 -3.28 23.53
C LYS A 326 -1.95 -2.33 23.83
N GLU A 327 -0.73 -2.67 23.43
CA GLU A 327 0.38 -1.72 23.39
C GLU A 327 0.59 -1.27 21.93
N ASP A 328 0.82 0.03 21.76
CA ASP A 328 0.85 0.77 20.51
C ASP A 328 1.57 0.03 19.38
N ASN A 329 0.81 -0.42 18.38
CA ASN A 329 1.38 -0.65 17.06
C ASN A 329 1.57 0.72 16.39
N GLU A 330 2.75 1.32 16.59
CA GLU A 330 3.33 2.43 15.79
C GLU A 330 3.61 2.02 14.32
N TYR A 331 2.74 1.21 13.73
CA TYR A 331 2.80 0.82 12.33
C TYR A 331 1.45 1.06 11.66
N LEU A 332 1.11 2.33 11.47
CA LEU A 332 0.18 2.82 10.45
C LEU A 332 0.66 4.16 9.88
#